data_AF-T0JYV9-F1
#
_entry.id   AF-T0JYV9-F1
#
_cell.length_a   1.000
_cell.length_b   1.000
_cell.length_c   1.000
_cell.angle_alpha   90.00
_cell.angle_beta   90.00
_cell.angle_gamma   90.00
#
_symmetry.space_group_name_H-M   'P 1'
#
loop_
_entity.id
_entity.type
_entity.pdbx_description
1 polymer ?
#
loop_
_entity_poly.entity_id
_entity_poly.type
_entity_poly.pdbx_seq_one_letter_code
_entity_poly.pdbx_strand_id
1 'polypeptide(L)'
;MAILAVAGGTGPVGRTIVDGLIQHGGHKVFVLSRASRPPQNGVQYLAVNYPDIEGTSKILETNKIDTVISAMGVVTAEISVSQVQLVKAADRSSITKRFVVSAYDMLHKREHIDDSPLAKFVFEAIDELDRTNLEYTRVVNGFFLDYFGMPHWKTYMHPWVNMVNVEKKWAVIPGDGSAKVNFIASQDMAKFIARLMGLDKWDKISSIIAETRSISEILEISEKARGAKFRVAYDDLEKLKSGKISFISDFPDIGLSEEESEKLFAILHYYAGTEQFLVPKEHDIKPKFPDIITRTTEEVIEGSWKGK
;
A
#
# COMPACT_ATOMS: atom_id res chain seq x y z
N MET A 1 -22.76 10.65 1.98
CA MET A 1 -22.81 9.20 1.71
C MET A 1 -22.43 9.00 0.26
N ALA A 2 -21.31 8.30 0.00
CA ALA A 2 -20.85 7.96 -1.35
C ALA A 2 -21.16 6.49 -1.67
N ILE A 3 -21.28 6.16 -2.95
CA ILE A 3 -21.47 4.83 -3.49
C ILE A 3 -20.15 4.41 -4.16
N LEU A 4 -19.47 3.48 -3.50
CA LEU A 4 -18.09 3.11 -3.77
C LEU A 4 -18.03 1.75 -4.46
N ALA A 5 -17.13 1.60 -5.43
CA ALA A 5 -16.72 0.29 -5.94
C ALA A 5 -15.22 0.08 -5.71
N VAL A 6 -14.86 -1.03 -5.06
CA VAL A 6 -13.47 -1.39 -4.77
C VAL A 6 -12.98 -2.47 -5.74
N ALA A 7 -12.10 -2.10 -6.67
CA ALA A 7 -11.38 -3.06 -7.51
C ALA A 7 -10.25 -3.70 -6.72
N GLY A 8 -10.05 -5.02 -6.87
CA GLY A 8 -9.07 -5.74 -6.05
C GLY A 8 -9.51 -5.91 -4.58
N GLY A 9 -10.78 -5.65 -4.25
CA GLY A 9 -11.34 -5.74 -2.89
C GLY A 9 -11.24 -7.12 -2.21
N THR A 10 -10.81 -8.15 -2.94
CA THR A 10 -10.55 -9.50 -2.39
C THR A 10 -9.08 -9.77 -2.10
N GLY A 11 -8.19 -8.85 -2.49
CA GLY A 11 -6.76 -8.91 -2.24
C GLY A 11 -6.37 -8.43 -0.84
N PRO A 12 -5.07 -8.42 -0.50
CA PRO A 12 -4.59 -8.04 0.82
C PRO A 12 -4.99 -6.62 1.25
N VAL A 13 -4.58 -5.62 0.47
CA VAL A 13 -4.92 -4.21 0.70
C VAL A 13 -6.42 -3.97 0.51
N GLY A 14 -6.99 -4.50 -0.57
CA GLY A 14 -8.41 -4.32 -0.89
C GLY A 14 -9.36 -4.83 0.18
N ARG A 15 -9.13 -6.02 0.76
CA ARG A 15 -9.95 -6.53 1.88
C ARG A 15 -9.87 -5.62 3.09
N THR A 16 -8.67 -5.13 3.40
CA THR A 16 -8.46 -4.22 4.53
C THR A 16 -9.23 -2.91 4.32
N ILE A 17 -9.21 -2.35 3.11
CA ILE A 17 -9.99 -1.15 2.75
C ILE A 17 -11.50 -1.43 2.85
N VAL A 18 -11.96 -2.55 2.30
CA VAL A 18 -13.38 -2.96 2.34
C VAL A 18 -13.87 -3.06 3.79
N ASP A 19 -13.11 -3.72 4.67
CA ASP A 19 -13.44 -3.82 6.09
C ASP A 19 -13.52 -2.45 6.76
N GLY A 20 -12.56 -1.55 6.49
CA GLY A 20 -12.57 -0.18 7.00
C GLY A 20 -13.77 0.63 6.53
N LEU A 21 -14.16 0.48 5.26
CA LEU A 21 -15.35 1.14 4.70
C LEU A 21 -16.65 0.65 5.34
N ILE A 22 -16.79 -0.66 5.53
CA ILE A 22 -17.96 -1.26 6.19
C ILE A 22 -18.03 -0.82 7.65
N GLN A 23 -16.91 -0.88 8.37
CA GLN A 23 -16.84 -0.46 9.77
C GLN A 23 -17.19 1.00 9.96
N HIS A 24 -16.79 1.87 9.02
CA HIS A 24 -17.16 3.28 9.05
C HIS A 24 -18.67 3.49 8.86
N GLY A 25 -19.33 2.68 8.04
CA GLY A 25 -20.79 2.68 7.86
C GLY A 25 -21.38 3.89 7.12
N GLY A 26 -20.56 4.88 6.72
CA GLY A 26 -20.99 6.11 6.04
C GLY A 26 -21.18 6.00 4.51
N HIS A 27 -20.90 4.83 3.92
CA HIS A 27 -20.87 4.61 2.47
C HIS A 27 -21.60 3.33 2.07
N LYS A 28 -22.09 3.29 0.82
CA LYS A 28 -22.52 2.06 0.18
C LYS A 28 -21.33 1.45 -0.56
N VAL A 29 -21.00 0.19 -0.30
CA VAL A 29 -19.77 -0.44 -0.80
C VAL A 29 -20.08 -1.63 -1.70
N PHE A 30 -19.48 -1.64 -2.87
CA PHE A 30 -19.41 -2.75 -3.80
C PHE A 30 -17.98 -3.20 -4.00
N VAL A 31 -17.77 -4.46 -4.35
CA VAL A 31 -16.45 -4.99 -4.76
C VAL A 31 -16.52 -5.42 -6.22
N LEU A 32 -15.59 -4.92 -7.02
CA LEU A 32 -15.44 -5.37 -8.41
C LEU A 32 -14.65 -6.69 -8.43
N SER A 33 -15.17 -7.67 -9.17
CA SER A 33 -14.58 -9.00 -9.30
C SER A 33 -14.58 -9.43 -10.77
N ARG A 34 -13.55 -10.15 -11.20
CA ARG A 34 -13.49 -10.71 -12.57
C ARG A 34 -14.55 -11.78 -12.86
N ALA A 35 -15.14 -12.34 -11.80
CA ALA A 35 -16.17 -13.37 -11.89
C ALA A 35 -17.36 -13.03 -10.98
N SER A 36 -18.53 -13.55 -11.32
CA SER A 36 -19.73 -13.46 -10.47
C SER A 36 -19.47 -14.13 -9.12
N ARG A 37 -19.91 -13.48 -8.05
CA ARG A 37 -19.78 -13.95 -6.67
C ARG A 37 -21.05 -13.60 -5.89
N PRO A 38 -21.51 -14.48 -4.98
CA PRO A 38 -22.61 -14.14 -4.10
C PRO A 38 -22.21 -13.01 -3.13
N PRO A 39 -23.16 -12.23 -2.61
CA PRO A 39 -22.89 -11.29 -1.54
C PRO A 39 -22.26 -12.00 -0.32
N GLN A 40 -21.27 -11.38 0.30
CA GLN A 40 -20.57 -11.94 1.45
C GLN A 40 -20.14 -10.82 2.40
N ASN A 41 -20.25 -11.06 3.72
CA ASN A 41 -19.84 -10.13 4.78
C ASN A 41 -20.40 -8.70 4.61
N GLY A 42 -21.64 -8.57 4.15
CA GLY A 42 -22.30 -7.28 3.94
C GLY A 42 -21.90 -6.54 2.66
N VAL A 43 -21.15 -7.19 1.76
CA VAL A 43 -20.69 -6.59 0.49
C VAL A 43 -21.33 -7.26 -0.70
N GLN A 44 -21.72 -6.45 -1.69
CA GLN A 44 -22.19 -6.92 -3.00
C GLN A 44 -21.02 -6.94 -3.99
N TYR A 45 -20.93 -8.03 -4.76
CA TYR A 45 -19.92 -8.18 -5.80
C TYR A 45 -20.49 -7.85 -7.17
N LEU A 46 -19.77 -7.03 -7.93
CA LEU A 46 -20.10 -6.71 -9.31
C LEU A 46 -19.09 -7.39 -10.22
N ALA A 47 -19.57 -8.27 -11.09
CA ALA A 47 -18.73 -8.94 -12.07
C ALA A 47 -18.34 -7.96 -13.18
N VAL A 48 -17.04 -7.79 -13.42
CA VAL A 48 -16.50 -6.89 -14.45
C VAL A 48 -15.47 -7.61 -15.30
N ASN A 49 -15.35 -7.19 -16.56
CA ASN A 49 -14.28 -7.58 -17.47
C ASN A 49 -13.50 -6.32 -17.83
N TYR A 50 -12.33 -6.09 -17.22
CA TYR A 50 -11.59 -4.82 -17.39
C TYR A 50 -11.28 -4.46 -18.86
N PRO A 51 -10.94 -5.42 -19.75
CA PRO A 51 -10.84 -5.16 -21.19
C PRO A 51 -12.09 -4.57 -21.86
N ASP A 52 -13.28 -4.84 -21.32
CA ASP A 52 -14.55 -4.28 -21.80
C ASP A 52 -14.88 -2.98 -21.06
N ILE A 53 -14.34 -1.88 -21.60
CA ILE A 53 -14.48 -0.52 -21.05
C ILE A 53 -15.96 -0.09 -21.01
N GLU A 54 -16.71 -0.32 -22.08
CA GLU A 54 -18.11 0.10 -22.19
C GLU A 54 -19.00 -0.73 -21.26
N GLY A 55 -18.82 -2.05 -21.22
CA GLY A 55 -19.53 -2.92 -20.27
C GLY A 55 -19.24 -2.57 -18.82
N THR A 56 -17.97 -2.31 -18.49
CA THR A 56 -17.57 -1.89 -17.14
C THR A 56 -18.17 -0.53 -16.78
N SER A 57 -18.14 0.46 -17.68
CA SER A 57 -18.79 1.77 -17.49
C SER A 57 -20.28 1.61 -17.17
N LYS A 58 -21.01 0.81 -17.96
CA LYS A 58 -22.44 0.56 -17.76
C LYS A 58 -22.74 -0.09 -16.40
N ILE A 59 -21.86 -0.96 -15.90
CA ILE A 59 -21.98 -1.55 -14.56
C ILE A 59 -21.82 -0.49 -13.49
N LEU A 60 -20.85 0.43 -13.62
CA LEU A 60 -20.66 1.56 -12.70
C LEU A 60 -21.91 2.44 -12.68
N GLU A 61 -22.44 2.83 -13.85
CA GLU A 61 -23.63 3.68 -13.97
C GLU A 61 -24.89 3.02 -13.38
N THR A 62 -25.15 1.75 -13.75
CA THR A 62 -26.34 1.01 -13.29
C THR A 62 -26.39 0.90 -11.77
N ASN A 63 -25.22 0.73 -11.14
CA ASN A 63 -25.10 0.65 -9.68
C ASN A 63 -24.92 2.01 -9.00
N LYS A 64 -24.93 3.09 -9.79
CA LYS A 64 -24.76 4.48 -9.36
C LYS A 64 -23.44 4.70 -8.62
N ILE A 65 -22.38 4.02 -9.03
CA ILE A 65 -21.05 4.16 -8.44
C ILE A 65 -20.53 5.56 -8.78
N ASP A 66 -20.36 6.42 -7.77
CA ASP A 66 -19.79 7.75 -7.96
C ASP A 66 -18.26 7.76 -7.77
N THR A 67 -17.73 6.80 -7.03
CA THR A 67 -16.31 6.73 -6.69
C THR A 67 -15.78 5.31 -6.87
N VAL A 68 -14.68 5.18 -7.61
CA VAL A 68 -13.94 3.91 -7.76
C VAL A 68 -12.67 3.94 -6.93
N ILE A 69 -12.43 2.89 -6.15
CA ILE A 69 -11.19 2.69 -5.39
C ILE A 69 -10.45 1.51 -6.03
N SER A 70 -9.30 1.77 -6.64
CA SER A 70 -8.43 0.70 -7.10
C SER A 70 -7.54 0.23 -5.96
N ALA A 71 -7.64 -1.05 -5.59
CA ALA A 71 -6.80 -1.74 -4.64
C ALA A 71 -6.23 -3.04 -5.24
N MET A 72 -6.03 -3.03 -6.55
CA MET A 72 -5.39 -4.12 -7.29
C MET A 72 -3.90 -4.17 -6.94
N GLY A 73 -3.34 -5.36 -6.70
CA GLY A 73 -1.89 -5.51 -6.51
C GLY A 73 -1.17 -5.34 -7.84
N VAL A 74 -0.87 -4.09 -8.24
CA VAL A 74 -0.31 -3.75 -9.54
C VAL A 74 1.19 -4.03 -9.59
N VAL A 75 1.53 -5.33 -9.63
CA VAL A 75 2.92 -5.82 -9.67
C VAL A 75 3.30 -6.39 -11.04
N THR A 76 2.39 -6.38 -12.01
CA THR A 76 2.62 -6.85 -13.38
C THR A 76 2.03 -5.88 -14.40
N ALA A 77 2.55 -5.92 -15.62
CA ALA A 77 2.03 -5.12 -16.74
C ALA A 77 0.55 -5.42 -17.05
N GLU A 78 0.12 -6.68 -16.95
CA GLU A 78 -1.29 -7.07 -17.17
C GLU A 78 -2.24 -6.37 -16.17
N ILE A 79 -1.84 -6.34 -14.89
CA ILE A 79 -2.64 -5.69 -13.85
C ILE A 79 -2.57 -4.16 -14.03
N SER A 80 -1.44 -3.62 -14.48
CA SER A 80 -1.32 -2.18 -14.83
C SER A 80 -2.31 -1.80 -15.93
N VAL A 81 -2.34 -2.57 -17.02
CA VAL A 81 -3.30 -2.40 -18.12
C VAL A 81 -4.74 -2.46 -17.61
N SER A 82 -5.04 -3.40 -16.71
CA SER A 82 -6.39 -3.52 -16.12
C SER A 82 -6.79 -2.28 -15.32
N GLN A 83 -5.86 -1.68 -14.56
CA GLN A 83 -6.12 -0.43 -13.83
C GLN A 83 -6.34 0.73 -14.81
N VAL A 84 -5.52 0.86 -15.85
CA VAL A 84 -5.68 1.90 -16.89
C VAL A 84 -7.03 1.76 -17.60
N GLN A 85 -7.45 0.53 -17.91
CA GLN A 85 -8.77 0.27 -18.49
C GLN A 85 -9.92 0.62 -17.53
N LEU A 86 -9.74 0.37 -16.23
CA LEU A 86 -10.71 0.78 -15.22
C LEU A 86 -10.83 2.30 -15.10
N VAL A 87 -9.71 3.05 -15.24
CA VAL A 87 -9.74 4.52 -15.32
C VAL A 87 -10.58 4.96 -16.52
N LYS A 88 -10.35 4.38 -17.70
CA LYS A 88 -11.14 4.69 -18.91
C LYS A 88 -12.62 4.39 -18.74
N ALA A 89 -12.96 3.27 -18.10
CA ALA A 89 -14.34 2.91 -17.82
C ALA A 89 -15.00 3.86 -16.82
N ALA A 90 -14.23 4.33 -15.81
CA ALA A 90 -14.69 5.32 -14.86
C ALA A 90 -14.95 6.68 -15.54
N ASP A 91 -14.05 7.17 -16.40
CA ASP A 91 -14.22 8.44 -17.12
C ASP A 91 -15.37 8.39 -18.14
N ARG A 92 -15.62 7.22 -18.74
CA ARG A 92 -16.76 7.00 -19.65
C ARG A 92 -18.11 7.04 -18.92
N SER A 93 -18.14 6.67 -17.64
CA SER A 93 -19.37 6.63 -16.84
C SER A 93 -19.87 8.05 -16.55
N SER A 94 -21.12 8.32 -16.90
CA SER A 94 -21.78 9.60 -16.62
C SER A 94 -22.03 9.86 -15.12
N ILE A 95 -21.86 8.83 -14.26
CA ILE A 95 -22.08 8.90 -12.82
C ILE A 95 -20.78 9.00 -12.03
N THR A 96 -19.72 8.35 -12.51
CA THR A 96 -18.46 8.25 -11.78
C THR A 96 -17.72 9.59 -11.85
N LYS A 97 -17.31 10.10 -10.69
CA LYS A 97 -16.65 11.40 -10.56
C LYS A 97 -15.26 11.31 -9.98
N ARG A 98 -14.99 10.22 -9.24
CA ARG A 98 -13.81 10.10 -8.41
C ARG A 98 -13.09 8.78 -8.57
N PHE A 99 -11.76 8.83 -8.44
CA PHE A 99 -10.91 7.65 -8.54
C PHE A 99 -9.76 7.65 -7.51
N VAL A 100 -9.57 6.53 -6.81
CA VAL A 100 -8.36 6.29 -6.00
C VAL A 100 -7.44 5.36 -6.75
N VAL A 101 -6.22 5.83 -7.03
CA VAL A 101 -5.17 5.05 -7.72
C VAL A 101 -4.65 3.97 -6.78
N SER A 102 -4.46 2.76 -7.32
CA SER A 102 -3.77 1.69 -6.59
C SER A 102 -2.28 1.99 -6.54
N ALA A 103 -1.85 2.55 -5.41
CA ALA A 103 -0.46 2.79 -5.06
C ALA A 103 -0.22 2.31 -3.62
N TYR A 104 -0.83 2.98 -2.63
CA TYR A 104 -0.70 2.68 -1.19
C TYR A 104 0.77 2.46 -0.79
N ASP A 105 1.62 3.39 -1.25
CA ASP A 105 3.06 3.23 -1.28
C ASP A 105 3.80 4.38 -0.57
N MET A 106 5.12 4.36 -0.70
CA MET A 106 6.05 5.33 -0.14
C MET A 106 6.30 6.53 -1.08
N LEU A 107 5.37 6.82 -2.01
CA LEU A 107 5.48 7.83 -3.07
C LEU A 107 6.65 7.58 -4.05
N HIS A 108 6.53 6.55 -4.90
CA HIS A 108 7.31 6.49 -6.13
C HIS A 108 7.18 7.78 -6.95
N LYS A 109 8.31 8.32 -7.39
CA LYS A 109 8.43 9.49 -8.26
C LYS A 109 8.76 9.05 -9.69
N ARG A 110 8.59 9.95 -10.67
CA ARG A 110 8.87 9.61 -12.08
C ARG A 110 10.33 9.22 -12.30
N GLU A 111 11.25 9.78 -11.52
CA GLU A 111 12.67 9.44 -11.56
C GLU A 111 12.97 7.98 -11.18
N HIS A 112 12.03 7.28 -10.52
CA HIS A 112 12.17 5.87 -10.16
C HIS A 112 11.73 4.90 -11.26
N ILE A 113 11.18 5.39 -12.38
CA ILE A 113 10.61 4.53 -13.44
C ILE A 113 11.66 3.60 -14.04
N ASP A 114 12.88 4.08 -14.23
CA ASP A 114 13.96 3.30 -14.84
C ASP A 114 14.52 2.24 -13.87
N ASP A 115 14.38 2.47 -12.56
CA ASP A 115 14.86 1.57 -11.50
C ASP A 115 13.80 0.58 -11.01
N SER A 116 12.51 0.90 -11.19
CA SER A 116 11.39 0.16 -10.59
C SER A 116 10.19 0.06 -11.55
N PRO A 117 9.85 -1.17 -12.00
CA PRO A 117 8.62 -1.41 -12.76
C PRO A 117 7.36 -0.96 -12.00
N LEU A 118 7.37 -0.99 -10.66
CA LEU A 118 6.23 -0.57 -9.84
C LEU A 118 5.99 0.94 -9.98
N ALA A 119 7.05 1.74 -10.06
CA ALA A 119 6.92 3.17 -10.32
C ALA A 119 6.27 3.42 -11.68
N LYS A 120 6.72 2.70 -12.72
CA LYS A 120 6.13 2.77 -14.06
C LYS A 120 4.63 2.49 -14.04
N PHE A 121 4.19 1.40 -13.41
CA PHE A 121 2.78 1.01 -13.38
C PHE A 121 1.89 2.02 -12.66
N VAL A 122 2.39 2.66 -11.59
CA VAL A 122 1.67 3.74 -10.92
C VAL A 122 1.50 4.95 -11.86
N PHE A 123 2.56 5.35 -12.56
CA PHE A 123 2.49 6.50 -13.48
C PHE A 123 1.69 6.23 -14.75
N GLU A 124 1.61 5.00 -15.25
CA GLU A 124 0.71 4.65 -16.36
C GLU A 124 -0.76 4.95 -16.02
N ALA A 125 -1.19 4.68 -14.78
CA ALA A 125 -2.54 5.01 -14.33
C ALA A 125 -2.74 6.51 -14.07
N ILE A 126 -1.74 7.19 -13.51
CA ILE A 126 -1.77 8.65 -13.28
C ILE A 126 -1.82 9.41 -14.61
N ASP A 127 -1.03 9.00 -15.60
CA ASP A 127 -0.99 9.60 -16.93
C ASP A 127 -2.33 9.47 -17.65
N GLU A 128 -3.04 8.35 -17.45
CA GLU A 128 -4.39 8.21 -17.97
C GLU A 128 -5.37 9.11 -17.21
N LEU A 129 -5.32 9.15 -15.87
CA LEU A 129 -6.19 10.00 -15.05
C LEU A 129 -6.02 11.49 -15.36
N ASP A 130 -4.80 11.95 -15.63
CA ASP A 130 -4.53 13.34 -16.03
C ASP A 130 -5.18 13.75 -17.36
N ARG A 131 -5.68 12.79 -18.14
CA ARG A 131 -6.44 13.02 -19.39
C ARG A 131 -7.96 13.02 -19.18
N THR A 132 -8.41 12.72 -17.97
CA THR A 132 -9.83 12.59 -17.61
C THR A 132 -10.34 13.82 -16.86
N ASN A 133 -11.65 13.89 -16.63
CA ASN A 133 -12.25 14.87 -15.71
C ASN A 133 -12.50 14.30 -14.29
N LEU A 134 -11.98 13.11 -13.99
CA LEU A 134 -12.13 12.48 -12.68
C LEU A 134 -11.30 13.24 -11.63
N GLU A 135 -11.92 13.59 -10.52
CA GLU A 135 -11.18 14.00 -9.33
C GLU A 135 -10.51 12.76 -8.73
N TYR A 136 -9.17 12.72 -8.73
CA TYR A 136 -8.45 11.55 -8.29
C TYR A 136 -7.46 11.86 -7.18
N THR A 137 -7.11 10.80 -6.44
CA THR A 137 -6.05 10.87 -5.44
C THR A 137 -5.22 9.59 -5.44
N ARG A 138 -3.93 9.75 -5.18
CA ARG A 138 -3.00 8.67 -4.84
C ARG A 138 -2.79 8.69 -3.33
N VAL A 139 -3.22 7.62 -2.67
CA VAL A 139 -2.93 7.43 -1.24
C VAL A 139 -1.49 6.97 -1.09
N VAL A 140 -0.71 7.69 -0.28
CA VAL A 140 0.67 7.35 0.09
C VAL A 140 0.78 7.26 1.61
N ASN A 141 1.27 6.16 2.12
CA ASN A 141 1.15 5.84 3.55
C ASN A 141 2.43 5.25 4.15
N GLY A 142 3.51 5.22 3.39
CA GLY A 142 4.75 4.60 3.83
C GLY A 142 4.62 3.07 3.87
N PHE A 143 5.35 2.45 4.80
CA PHE A 143 5.43 1.01 4.96
C PHE A 143 4.36 0.45 5.90
N PHE A 144 3.89 -0.77 5.64
CA PHE A 144 2.96 -1.43 6.55
C PHE A 144 3.68 -2.02 7.77
N LEU A 145 3.22 -1.64 8.97
CA LEU A 145 3.69 -2.21 10.24
C LEU A 145 3.36 -3.71 10.36
N ASP A 146 2.31 -4.16 9.66
CA ASP A 146 1.84 -5.54 9.65
C ASP A 146 2.97 -6.55 9.43
N TYR A 147 3.92 -6.24 8.54
CA TYR A 147 5.03 -7.13 8.20
C TYR A 147 5.91 -7.46 9.40
N PHE A 148 6.09 -6.51 10.32
CA PHE A 148 6.92 -6.69 11.52
C PHE A 148 6.18 -7.41 12.65
N GLY A 149 4.85 -7.54 12.57
CA GLY A 149 4.04 -8.30 13.54
C GLY A 149 3.67 -9.72 13.08
N MET A 150 3.80 -10.04 11.79
CA MET A 150 3.50 -11.39 11.27
C MET A 150 4.44 -12.46 11.86
N PRO A 151 3.95 -13.70 12.11
CA PRO A 151 2.62 -14.21 11.80
C PRO A 151 1.61 -13.98 12.93
N HIS A 152 1.96 -13.26 13.99
CA HIS A 152 1.14 -13.10 15.19
C HIS A 152 0.19 -11.89 15.11
N TRP A 153 0.45 -10.95 14.20
CA TRP A 153 -0.46 -9.85 13.88
C TRP A 153 -1.60 -10.30 12.98
N LYS A 154 -2.85 -9.98 13.36
CA LYS A 154 -4.02 -10.26 12.53
C LYS A 154 -4.05 -9.31 11.34
N THR A 155 -3.84 -9.83 10.13
CA THR A 155 -3.81 -9.02 8.90
C THR A 155 -4.19 -9.83 7.66
N TYR A 156 -4.60 -9.16 6.59
CA TYR A 156 -4.76 -9.74 5.26
C TYR A 156 -3.53 -9.62 4.39
N MET A 157 -2.53 -8.84 4.83
CA MET A 157 -1.27 -8.63 4.14
C MET A 157 -0.54 -9.97 3.94
N HIS A 158 0.12 -10.13 2.79
CA HIS A 158 1.06 -11.23 2.60
C HIS A 158 2.41 -10.87 3.21
N PRO A 159 3.17 -11.84 3.76
CA PRO A 159 4.49 -11.57 4.31
C PRO A 159 5.39 -10.86 3.30
N TRP A 160 5.97 -9.74 3.73
CA TRP A 160 6.97 -8.99 2.97
C TRP A 160 8.12 -8.62 3.89
N VAL A 161 9.03 -9.57 4.10
CA VAL A 161 10.23 -9.37 4.91
C VAL A 161 11.32 -8.80 4.03
N ASN A 162 11.77 -7.58 4.34
CA ASN A 162 12.84 -6.92 3.60
C ASN A 162 13.93 -6.33 4.52
N MET A 163 13.62 -5.60 5.58
CA MET A 163 14.68 -4.96 6.41
C MET A 163 14.95 -5.66 7.73
N VAL A 164 13.88 -5.97 8.48
CA VAL A 164 13.96 -6.62 9.79
C VAL A 164 13.11 -7.88 9.74
N ASN A 165 13.75 -9.03 9.93
CA ASN A 165 13.07 -10.30 10.11
C ASN A 165 12.93 -10.60 11.60
N VAL A 166 11.78 -10.24 12.18
CA VAL A 166 11.51 -10.43 13.61
C VAL A 166 11.38 -11.91 13.99
N GLU A 167 10.92 -12.75 13.06
CA GLU A 167 10.79 -14.19 13.26
C GLU A 167 12.16 -14.87 13.36
N LYS A 168 13.01 -14.65 12.34
CA LYS A 168 14.33 -15.25 12.19
C LYS A 168 15.46 -14.45 12.86
N LYS A 169 15.15 -13.34 13.52
CA LYS A 169 16.07 -12.50 14.32
C LYS A 169 17.29 -12.01 13.54
N TRP A 170 17.05 -11.42 12.37
CA TRP A 170 18.10 -10.72 11.61
C TRP A 170 17.60 -9.39 11.06
N ALA A 171 18.53 -8.48 10.78
CA ALA A 171 18.24 -7.21 10.12
C ALA A 171 19.37 -6.75 9.20
N VAL A 172 19.01 -6.07 8.11
CA VAL A 172 19.93 -5.31 7.27
C VAL A 172 19.56 -3.84 7.39
N ILE A 173 20.48 -3.04 7.92
CA ILE A 173 20.29 -1.62 8.19
C ILE A 173 20.98 -0.81 7.11
N PRO A 174 20.26 0.07 6.39
CA PRO A 174 20.87 0.91 5.38
C PRO A 174 21.63 2.09 6.01
N GLY A 175 22.84 2.34 5.52
CA GLY A 175 23.71 3.42 5.97
C GLY A 175 24.07 3.29 7.46
N ASP A 176 23.91 4.38 8.20
CA ASP A 176 24.12 4.41 9.65
C ASP A 176 22.86 4.05 10.46
N GLY A 177 21.74 3.78 9.78
CA GLY A 177 20.45 3.46 10.40
C GLY A 177 19.71 4.65 11.02
N SER A 178 20.14 5.89 10.75
CA SER A 178 19.47 7.10 11.24
C SER A 178 18.29 7.55 10.35
N ALA A 179 18.34 7.21 9.06
CA ALA A 179 17.36 7.60 8.05
C ALA A 179 15.93 7.21 8.45
N LYS A 180 14.99 8.15 8.28
CA LYS A 180 13.60 7.97 8.68
C LYS A 180 12.73 7.40 7.57
N VAL A 181 11.75 6.59 7.99
CA VAL A 181 10.71 5.97 7.17
C VAL A 181 9.36 6.18 7.84
N ASN A 182 8.31 6.34 7.04
CA ASN A 182 6.94 6.38 7.55
C ASN A 182 6.33 5.00 7.60
N PHE A 183 5.58 4.74 8.68
CA PHE A 183 4.91 3.46 8.89
C PHE A 183 3.45 3.64 9.28
N ILE A 184 2.62 2.66 8.96
CA ILE A 184 1.22 2.57 9.39
C ILE A 184 0.74 1.13 9.47
N ALA A 185 -0.16 0.80 10.40
CA ALA A 185 -0.89 -0.46 10.34
C ALA A 185 -1.95 -0.41 9.22
N SER A 186 -2.04 -1.45 8.40
CA SER A 186 -2.94 -1.50 7.24
C SER A 186 -4.41 -1.19 7.60
N GLN A 187 -4.86 -1.63 8.77
CA GLN A 187 -6.21 -1.37 9.27
C GLN A 187 -6.43 0.11 9.60
N ASP A 188 -5.39 0.83 10.03
CA ASP A 188 -5.50 2.26 10.32
C ASP A 188 -5.50 3.09 9.04
N MET A 189 -4.71 2.69 8.04
CA MET A 189 -4.81 3.25 6.68
C MET A 189 -6.24 3.12 6.14
N ALA A 190 -6.88 1.98 6.32
CA ALA A 190 -8.25 1.76 5.86
C ALA A 190 -9.27 2.70 6.53
N LYS A 191 -9.08 3.06 7.81
CA LYS A 191 -9.91 4.06 8.50
C LYS A 191 -9.78 5.44 7.85
N PHE A 192 -8.56 5.86 7.52
CA PHE A 192 -8.32 7.12 6.83
C PHE A 192 -8.91 7.13 5.42
N ILE A 193 -8.74 6.05 4.66
CA ILE A 193 -9.35 5.93 3.32
C ILE A 193 -10.88 6.04 3.43
N ALA A 194 -11.50 5.39 4.42
CA ALA A 194 -12.95 5.51 4.62
C ALA A 194 -13.38 6.95 4.89
N ARG A 195 -12.63 7.72 5.69
CA ARG A 195 -12.93 9.12 5.96
C ARG A 195 -12.61 10.05 4.80
N LEU A 196 -11.57 9.75 4.02
CA LEU A 196 -11.20 10.45 2.79
C LEU A 196 -12.35 10.43 1.77
N MET A 197 -13.08 9.31 1.68
CA MET A 197 -14.23 9.18 0.77
C MET A 197 -15.39 10.13 1.13
N GLY A 198 -15.40 10.67 2.35
CA GLY A 198 -16.39 11.65 2.80
C GLY A 198 -15.98 13.11 2.59
N LEU A 199 -14.77 13.40 2.11
CA LEU A 199 -14.32 14.78 1.89
C LEU A 199 -14.95 15.40 0.64
N ASP A 200 -15.20 16.70 0.69
CA ASP A 200 -15.78 17.46 -0.42
C ASP A 200 -14.83 17.64 -1.60
N LYS A 201 -13.51 17.63 -1.36
CA LYS A 201 -12.48 17.82 -2.38
C LYS A 201 -11.24 16.99 -2.03
N TRP A 202 -10.56 16.48 -3.05
CA TRP A 202 -9.30 15.75 -2.90
C TRP A 202 -8.13 16.50 -3.53
N ASP A 203 -6.97 16.34 -2.88
CA ASP A 203 -5.69 16.63 -3.49
C ASP A 203 -5.24 15.41 -4.32
N LYS A 204 -4.41 15.63 -5.35
CA LYS A 204 -3.88 14.54 -6.19
C LYS A 204 -3.08 13.51 -5.38
N ILE A 205 -2.54 13.92 -4.24
CA ILE A 205 -1.85 13.05 -3.28
C ILE A 205 -2.55 13.20 -1.93
N SER A 206 -2.83 12.07 -1.29
CA SER A 206 -3.32 12.01 0.09
C SER A 206 -2.31 11.23 0.92
N SER A 207 -1.49 11.93 1.70
CA SER A 207 -0.51 11.29 2.59
C SER A 207 -1.14 10.88 3.90
N ILE A 208 -0.69 9.76 4.47
CA ILE A 208 -1.06 9.34 5.81
C ILE A 208 0.22 9.08 6.61
N ILE A 209 0.56 10.00 7.51
CA ILE A 209 1.74 9.86 8.39
C ILE A 209 1.27 9.41 9.77
N ALA A 210 1.35 8.10 10.05
CA ALA A 210 1.00 7.57 11.38
C ALA A 210 2.22 7.51 12.31
N GLU A 211 3.27 6.82 11.88
CA GLU A 211 4.51 6.66 12.63
C GLU A 211 5.70 7.11 11.77
N THR A 212 6.73 7.67 12.42
CA THR A 212 8.02 8.00 11.78
C THR A 212 9.13 7.39 12.62
N ARG A 213 9.85 6.43 12.04
CA ARG A 213 10.91 5.67 12.72
C ARG A 213 12.05 5.40 11.75
N SER A 214 13.26 5.18 12.26
CA SER A 214 14.33 4.57 11.49
C SER A 214 14.26 3.04 11.58
N ILE A 215 14.92 2.35 10.66
CA ILE A 215 14.98 0.88 10.69
C ILE A 215 15.72 0.38 11.94
N SER A 216 16.70 1.13 12.44
CA SER A 216 17.35 0.83 13.72
C SER A 216 16.38 0.92 14.90
N GLU A 217 15.46 1.90 14.91
CA GLU A 217 14.41 1.96 15.95
C GLU A 217 13.45 0.77 15.85
N ILE A 218 13.07 0.34 14.64
CA ILE A 218 12.27 -0.89 14.43
C ILE A 218 13.01 -2.13 14.97
N LEU A 219 14.31 -2.24 14.70
CA LEU A 219 15.15 -3.31 15.20
C LEU A 219 15.20 -3.32 16.73
N GLU A 220 15.43 -2.18 17.38
CA GLU A 220 15.48 -2.07 18.85
C GLU A 220 14.17 -2.53 19.50
N ILE A 221 13.02 -2.11 18.95
CA ILE A 221 11.70 -2.55 19.42
C ILE A 221 11.54 -4.07 19.23
N SER A 222 12.00 -4.59 18.09
CA SER A 222 11.94 -6.04 17.77
C SER A 222 12.80 -6.88 18.71
N GLU A 223 14.04 -6.46 18.99
CA GLU A 223 14.94 -7.14 19.93
C GLU A 223 14.37 -7.14 21.35
N LYS A 224 13.81 -6.01 21.78
CA LYS A 224 13.14 -5.89 23.07
C LYS A 224 11.94 -6.82 23.16
N ALA A 225 11.11 -6.88 22.13
CA ALA A 225 9.94 -7.75 22.08
C ALA A 225 10.33 -9.24 22.13
N ARG A 226 11.37 -9.64 21.38
CA ARG A 226 11.88 -11.03 21.36
C ARG A 226 12.79 -11.39 22.54
N GLY A 227 13.18 -10.42 23.38
CA GLY A 227 14.12 -10.62 24.47
C GLY A 227 15.49 -11.15 24.02
N ALA A 228 15.91 -10.82 22.80
CA ALA A 228 17.13 -11.36 22.19
C ALA A 228 17.74 -10.39 21.18
N LYS A 229 19.07 -10.40 21.08
CA LYS A 229 19.81 -9.68 20.04
C LYS A 229 19.68 -10.37 18.69
N PHE A 230 19.61 -9.57 17.63
CA PHE A 230 19.50 -10.05 16.25
C PHE A 230 20.88 -10.08 15.59
N ARG A 231 21.01 -10.85 14.51
CA ARG A 231 22.14 -10.73 13.61
C ARG A 231 21.94 -9.52 12.71
N VAL A 232 22.85 -8.55 12.77
CA VAL A 232 22.68 -7.26 12.08
C VAL A 232 23.83 -7.05 11.08
N ALA A 233 23.51 -6.58 9.89
CA ALA A 233 24.46 -6.00 8.95
C ALA A 233 24.11 -4.52 8.73
N TYR A 234 25.13 -3.68 8.66
CA TYR A 234 25.01 -2.31 8.19
C TYR A 234 25.59 -2.26 6.78
N ASP A 235 24.76 -1.94 5.80
CA ASP A 235 25.19 -1.83 4.41
C ASP A 235 25.28 -0.35 4.03
N ASP A 236 26.47 0.09 3.62
CA ASP A 236 26.66 1.45 3.15
C ASP A 236 25.84 1.74 1.88
N LEU A 237 25.53 3.02 1.67
CA LEU A 237 24.63 3.43 0.59
C LEU A 237 25.23 3.14 -0.81
N GLU A 238 26.55 3.13 -0.96
CA GLU A 238 27.20 2.84 -2.25
C GLU A 238 27.06 1.35 -2.61
N LYS A 239 27.25 0.45 -1.64
CA LYS A 239 26.98 -0.98 -1.80
C LYS A 239 25.54 -1.21 -2.22
N LEU A 240 24.57 -0.61 -1.52
CA LEU A 240 23.15 -0.76 -1.83
C LEU A 240 22.82 -0.22 -3.23
N LYS A 241 23.35 0.95 -3.58
CA LYS A 241 23.19 1.54 -4.91
C LYS A 241 23.79 0.69 -6.03
N SER A 242 24.85 -0.07 -5.75
CA SER A 242 25.45 -1.02 -6.69
C SER A 242 24.63 -2.31 -6.90
N GLY A 243 23.50 -2.46 -6.20
CA GLY A 243 22.63 -3.63 -6.30
C GLY A 243 23.10 -4.82 -5.44
N LYS A 244 23.91 -4.56 -4.41
CA LYS A 244 24.44 -5.58 -3.49
C LYS A 244 23.89 -5.40 -2.09
N ILE A 245 23.59 -6.50 -1.42
CA ILE A 245 23.04 -6.47 -0.05
C ILE A 245 23.56 -7.65 0.77
N SER A 246 23.77 -7.41 2.06
CA SER A 246 24.09 -8.44 3.03
C SER A 246 22.93 -9.43 3.18
N PHE A 247 23.27 -10.68 3.52
CA PHE A 247 22.30 -11.70 3.92
C PHE A 247 21.29 -12.10 2.83
N ILE A 248 21.60 -11.91 1.54
CA ILE A 248 20.68 -12.23 0.44
C ILE A 248 20.07 -13.64 0.55
N SER A 249 20.83 -14.64 0.98
CA SER A 249 20.35 -16.02 1.19
C SER A 249 19.30 -16.17 2.30
N ASP A 250 19.17 -15.19 3.20
CA ASP A 250 18.20 -15.17 4.30
C ASP A 250 16.86 -14.50 3.93
N PHE A 251 16.83 -13.74 2.83
CA PHE A 251 15.63 -13.09 2.31
C PHE A 251 14.64 -14.13 1.78
N PRO A 252 13.33 -13.82 1.80
CA PRO A 252 12.32 -14.72 1.24
C PRO A 252 12.49 -14.87 -0.27
N ASP A 253 12.17 -16.06 -0.78
CA ASP A 253 12.03 -16.28 -2.23
C ASP A 253 10.79 -15.50 -2.74
N ILE A 254 11.03 -14.62 -3.69
CA ILE A 254 10.03 -13.76 -4.32
C ILE A 254 9.73 -14.15 -5.77
N GLY A 255 10.22 -15.32 -6.21
CA GLY A 255 10.01 -15.84 -7.57
C GLY A 255 10.86 -15.17 -8.65
N LEU A 256 11.95 -14.51 -8.25
CA LEU A 256 12.97 -13.93 -9.13
C LEU A 256 14.27 -14.72 -9.01
N SER A 257 15.21 -14.54 -9.94
CA SER A 257 16.57 -15.06 -9.75
C SER A 257 17.23 -14.41 -8.52
N GLU A 258 18.28 -15.05 -7.98
CA GLU A 258 19.03 -14.50 -6.84
C GLU A 258 19.59 -13.11 -7.15
N GLU A 259 20.14 -12.91 -8.36
CA GLU A 259 20.69 -11.61 -8.79
C GLU A 259 19.61 -10.52 -8.87
N GLU A 260 18.44 -10.84 -9.42
CA GLU A 260 17.32 -9.89 -9.50
C GLU A 260 16.76 -9.58 -8.12
N SER A 261 16.66 -10.57 -7.24
CA SER A 261 16.24 -10.40 -5.84
C SER A 261 17.23 -9.53 -5.07
N GLU A 262 18.53 -9.76 -5.25
CA GLU A 262 19.59 -8.98 -4.60
C GLU A 262 19.49 -7.51 -4.98
N LYS A 263 19.38 -7.22 -6.28
CA LYS A 263 19.23 -5.85 -6.80
C LYS A 263 17.96 -5.19 -6.26
N LEU A 264 16.84 -5.91 -6.24
CA LEU A 264 15.56 -5.38 -5.74
C LEU A 264 15.64 -5.05 -4.24
N PHE A 265 16.16 -5.95 -3.41
CA PHE A 265 16.29 -5.66 -1.99
C PHE A 265 17.30 -4.54 -1.73
N ALA A 266 18.43 -4.53 -2.44
CA ALA A 266 19.44 -3.48 -2.32
C ALA A 266 18.86 -2.10 -2.66
N ILE A 267 18.12 -1.94 -3.76
CA ILE A 267 17.54 -0.64 -4.13
C ILE A 267 16.45 -0.19 -3.14
N LEU A 268 15.64 -1.10 -2.60
CA LEU A 268 14.66 -0.78 -1.56
C LEU A 268 15.33 -0.27 -0.28
N HIS A 269 16.46 -0.87 0.12
CA HIS A 269 17.24 -0.41 1.27
C HIS A 269 17.95 0.91 0.98
N TYR A 270 18.43 1.12 -0.24
CA TYR A 270 19.00 2.40 -0.66
C TYR A 270 17.95 3.52 -0.57
N TYR A 271 16.72 3.29 -1.02
CA TYR A 271 15.63 4.25 -0.90
C TYR A 271 15.28 4.56 0.56
N ALA A 272 15.25 3.56 1.45
CA ALA A 272 15.07 3.79 2.87
C ALA A 272 16.24 4.58 3.50
N GLY A 273 17.48 4.22 3.17
CA GLY A 273 18.69 4.88 3.67
C GLY A 273 18.89 6.31 3.16
N THR A 274 18.19 6.69 2.08
CA THR A 274 18.17 8.05 1.52
C THR A 274 16.86 8.78 1.78
N GLU A 275 16.06 8.30 2.74
CA GLU A 275 14.78 8.89 3.18
C GLU A 275 13.74 9.07 2.07
N GLN A 276 13.88 8.33 0.97
CA GLN A 276 12.92 8.38 -0.14
C GLN A 276 11.59 7.69 0.20
N PHE A 277 11.51 7.04 1.37
CA PHE A 277 10.25 6.48 1.89
C PHE A 277 9.48 7.43 2.82
N LEU A 278 9.93 8.67 2.98
CA LEU A 278 9.15 9.69 3.66
C LEU A 278 8.01 10.17 2.76
N VAL A 279 6.78 10.06 3.24
CA VAL A 279 5.61 10.58 2.53
C VAL A 279 5.46 12.09 2.80
N PRO A 280 4.98 12.88 1.82
CA PRO A 280 4.98 14.34 1.89
C PRO A 280 4.01 14.85 2.98
N LYS A 281 4.51 15.71 3.87
CA LYS A 281 3.77 16.23 5.02
C LYS A 281 2.70 17.24 4.63
N GLU A 282 2.94 17.98 3.55
CA GLU A 282 2.03 18.98 2.99
C GLU A 282 0.69 18.39 2.54
N HIS A 283 0.64 17.08 2.29
CA HIS A 283 -0.55 16.34 1.86
C HIS A 283 -1.13 15.44 2.97
N ASP A 284 -0.64 15.56 4.22
CA ASP A 284 -1.06 14.70 5.32
C ASP A 284 -2.53 14.93 5.68
N ILE A 285 -3.35 13.88 5.54
CA ILE A 285 -4.77 13.94 5.86
C ILE A 285 -5.05 13.60 7.32
N LYS A 286 -4.09 13.06 8.07
CA LYS A 286 -4.29 12.67 9.48
C LYS A 286 -4.79 13.83 10.36
N PRO A 287 -4.28 15.08 10.26
CA PRO A 287 -4.80 16.20 11.04
C PRO A 287 -6.27 16.54 10.77
N LYS A 288 -6.83 16.14 9.61
CA LYS A 288 -8.26 16.33 9.30
C LYS A 288 -9.17 15.38 10.09
N PHE A 289 -8.60 14.31 10.66
CA PHE A 289 -9.32 13.25 11.35
C PHE A 289 -8.69 12.91 12.71
N PRO A 290 -8.66 13.87 13.65
CA PRO A 290 -7.99 13.69 14.94
C PRO A 290 -8.61 12.59 15.81
N ASP A 291 -9.84 12.17 15.51
CA ASP A 291 -10.54 11.08 16.17
C ASP A 291 -10.00 9.68 15.79
N ILE A 292 -9.26 9.56 14.68
CA ILE A 292 -8.63 8.31 14.27
C ILE A 292 -7.32 8.13 15.05
N ILE A 293 -7.37 7.30 16.09
CA ILE A 293 -6.19 6.85 16.81
C ILE A 293 -5.52 5.74 16.02
N THR A 294 -4.26 5.97 15.63
CA THR A 294 -3.40 5.02 14.93
C THR A 294 -2.62 4.19 15.92
N ARG A 295 -2.36 2.92 15.57
CA ARG A 295 -1.47 2.06 16.33
C ARG A 295 -0.03 2.54 16.21
N THR A 296 0.67 2.46 17.32
CA THR A 296 2.11 2.69 17.42
C THR A 296 2.89 1.48 16.91
N THR A 297 4.16 1.72 16.59
CA THR A 297 5.11 0.66 16.22
C THR A 297 5.23 -0.40 17.32
N GLU A 298 5.31 0.05 18.57
CA GLU A 298 5.44 -0.78 19.77
C GLU A 298 4.20 -1.66 19.98
N GLU A 299 2.99 -1.11 19.83
CA GLU A 299 1.75 -1.88 19.96
C GLU A 299 1.68 -3.05 18.96
N VAL A 300 2.13 -2.83 17.72
CA VAL A 300 2.13 -3.89 16.69
C VAL A 300 3.21 -4.92 17.00
N ILE A 301 4.46 -4.50 17.18
CA ILE A 301 5.61 -5.41 17.32
C ILE A 301 5.60 -6.10 18.68
N GLU A 302 5.52 -5.36 19.80
CA GLU A 302 5.51 -5.96 21.13
C GLU A 302 4.25 -6.80 21.35
N GLY A 303 3.09 -6.33 20.88
CA GLY A 303 1.82 -7.06 20.96
C GLY A 303 1.84 -8.40 20.21
N SER A 304 2.68 -8.51 19.18
CA SER A 304 2.82 -9.71 18.36
C SER A 304 3.89 -10.67 18.88
N TRP A 305 4.99 -10.16 19.43
CA TRP A 305 6.21 -10.94 19.65
C TRP A 305 6.62 -11.12 21.11
N LYS A 306 6.06 -10.36 22.05
CA LYS A 306 6.43 -10.47 23.45
C LYS A 306 6.15 -11.87 24.00
N GLY A 307 7.20 -12.53 24.48
CA GLY A 307 7.13 -13.91 25.01
C GLY A 307 7.13 -15.00 23.93
N LYS A 308 7.55 -14.68 22.69
CA LYS A 308 7.71 -15.62 21.58
C LYS A 308 9.18 -15.81 21.17
#